data_AF-A0A9E3E411-F1
#
_entry.id   AF-A0A9E3E411-F1
#
_cell.length_a   1.000
_cell.length_b   1.000
_cell.length_c   1.000
_cell.angle_alpha   90.00
_cell.angle_beta   90.00
_cell.angle_gamma   90.00
#
_symmetry.space_group_name_H-M   'P 1'
#
loop_
_entity.id
_entity.type
_entity.pdbx_description
1 polymer ?
#
loop_
_entity_poly.entity_id
_entity_poly.type
_entity_poly.pdbx_seq_one_letter_code
_entity_poly.pdbx_strand_id
1 'polypeptide(L)'
;MESARTDVAAGKLPSAAASLERALRIEPRNPRLWQQLARVRLQQGDFAQAENLAARSNSFAGSDTTLRAENQRIIEEARAGRK
;
A
#
# COMPACT_ATOMS: atom_id res chain seq x y z
N MET A 1 31.41 2.83 5.74
CA MET A 1 30.31 2.58 6.71
C MET A 1 29.00 2.87 5.98
N GLU A 2 28.58 1.98 5.09
CA GLU A 2 27.58 2.32 4.04
C GLU A 2 26.41 1.34 3.92
N SER A 3 26.07 0.61 4.98
CA SER A 3 24.92 -0.32 4.96
C SER A 3 23.72 0.12 5.81
N ALA A 4 23.88 1.14 6.67
CA ALA A 4 22.85 1.50 7.65
C ALA A 4 21.63 2.28 7.11
N ARG A 5 21.61 2.65 5.82
CA ARG A 5 20.49 3.42 5.24
C ARG A 5 19.42 2.54 4.60
N THR A 6 19.78 1.35 4.15
CA THR A 6 18.87 0.41 3.48
C THR A 6 18.01 -0.35 4.49
N ASP A 7 18.58 -0.75 5.63
CA ASP A 7 17.85 -1.43 6.72
C ASP A 7 16.80 -0.54 7.39
N VAL A 8 17.04 0.76 7.50
CA VAL A 8 16.09 1.67 8.18
C VAL A 8 14.83 1.87 7.35
N ALA A 9 14.92 1.86 6.02
CA ALA A 9 13.74 1.90 5.15
C ALA A 9 12.95 0.59 5.28
N ALA A 10 13.63 -0.55 5.16
CA ALA A 10 13.01 -1.87 5.28
C ALA A 10 12.39 -2.12 6.67
N GLY A 11 13.03 -1.69 7.77
CA GLY A 11 12.52 -1.83 9.14
C GLY A 11 11.36 -0.89 9.49
N LYS A 12 11.18 0.22 8.74
CA LYS A 12 10.03 1.13 8.90
C LYS A 12 8.77 0.63 8.19
N LEU A 13 8.90 -0.18 7.14
CA LEU A 13 7.75 -0.71 6.40
C LEU A 13 6.85 -1.65 7.23
N PRO A 14 7.37 -2.61 8.03
CA PRO A 14 6.55 -3.43 8.92
C PRO A 14 5.80 -2.58 9.95
N SER A 15 6.48 -1.59 10.52
CA SER A 15 5.89 -0.66 11.48
C SER A 15 4.78 0.21 10.86
N ALA A 16 4.95 0.61 9.60
CA ALA A 16 3.94 1.34 8.84
C ALA A 16 2.72 0.47 8.54
N ALA A 17 2.91 -0.76 8.07
CA ALA A 17 1.82 -1.70 7.82
C ALA A 17 0.98 -1.94 9.08
N ALA A 18 1.63 -2.26 10.21
CA ALA A 18 0.94 -2.51 11.48
C ALA A 18 0.18 -1.28 11.99
N SER A 19 0.69 -0.06 11.74
CA SER A 19 0.01 1.18 12.10
C SER A 19 -1.20 1.45 11.22
N LEU A 20 -1.08 1.21 9.91
CA LEU A 20 -2.17 1.33 8.95
C LEU A 20 -3.27 0.29 9.20
N GLU A 21 -2.91 -0.95 9.55
CA GLU A 21 -3.88 -1.99 9.91
C GLU A 21 -4.66 -1.62 11.18
N ARG A 22 -4.01 -1.00 12.18
CA ARG A 22 -4.72 -0.47 13.35
C ARG A 22 -5.64 0.69 12.97
N ALA A 23 -5.18 1.61 12.14
CA ALA A 23 -6.02 2.70 11.64
C ALA A 23 -7.25 2.18 10.87
N LEU A 24 -7.07 1.13 10.05
CA LEU A 24 -8.17 0.47 9.33
C LEU A 24 -9.18 -0.23 10.24
N ARG A 25 -8.79 -0.66 11.45
CA ARG A 25 -9.77 -1.16 12.44
C ARG A 25 -10.68 -0.06 12.97
N ILE A 26 -10.18 1.18 13.00
CA ILE A 26 -10.94 2.36 13.44
C ILE A 26 -11.77 2.90 12.26
N GLU A 27 -11.17 2.98 11.08
CA GLU A 27 -11.77 3.51 9.85
C GLU A 27 -11.72 2.49 8.70
N PRO A 28 -12.54 1.43 8.73
CA PRO A 28 -12.46 0.33 7.75
C PRO A 28 -12.85 0.72 6.33
N ARG A 29 -13.52 1.87 6.15
CA ARG A 29 -14.03 2.36 4.87
C ARG A 29 -13.23 3.54 4.34
N ASN A 30 -12.09 3.88 4.94
CA ASN A 30 -11.26 4.99 4.48
C ASN A 30 -10.36 4.53 3.32
N PRO A 31 -10.60 5.00 2.08
CA PRO A 31 -9.86 4.53 0.91
C PRO A 31 -8.39 4.94 0.94
N ARG A 32 -8.03 6.05 1.59
CA ARG A 32 -6.64 6.51 1.69
C ARG A 32 -5.79 5.53 2.50
N LEU A 33 -6.33 5.00 3.60
CA LEU A 33 -5.63 4.01 4.43
C LEU A 33 -5.38 2.70 3.67
N TRP A 34 -6.36 2.24 2.88
CA TRP A 34 -6.20 1.07 2.01
C TRP A 34 -5.11 1.29 0.94
N GLN A 35 -5.07 2.49 0.33
CA GLN A 35 -4.05 2.85 -0.66
C GLN A 35 -2.65 2.91 -0.05
N GLN A 36 -2.51 3.51 1.13
CA GLN A 36 -1.23 3.57 1.83
C GLN A 36 -0.72 2.18 2.21
N LEU A 37 -1.61 1.30 2.69
CA LEU A 37 -1.24 -0.07 3.02
C LEU A 37 -0.84 -0.84 1.76
N ALA A 38 -1.53 -0.62 0.63
CA ALA A 38 -1.18 -1.19 -0.67
C ALA A 38 0.24 -0.80 -1.09
N ARG A 39 0.60 0.49 -0.97
CA ARG A 39 1.93 1.00 -1.30
C ARG A 39 3.02 0.42 -0.39
N VAL A 40 2.75 0.27 0.91
CA VAL A 40 3.70 -0.39 1.83
C VAL A 40 3.93 -1.84 1.42
N ARG A 41 2.88 -2.60 1.10
CA ARG A 41 3.01 -3.99 0.61
C ARG A 41 3.78 -4.07 -0.71
N LEU A 42 3.56 -3.11 -1.61
CA LEU A 42 4.31 -3.02 -2.87
C LEU A 42 5.81 -2.87 -2.59
N GLN A 43 6.19 -2.00 -1.65
CA GLN A 43 7.59 -1.78 -1.26
C GLN A 43 8.21 -2.98 -0.52
N GLN A 44 7.38 -3.79 0.14
CA GLN A 44 7.81 -5.04 0.79
C GLN A 44 8.00 -6.20 -0.20
N GLY A 45 7.64 -6.02 -1.48
CA GLY A 45 7.63 -7.09 -2.48
C GLY A 45 6.40 -8.00 -2.38
N ASP A 46 5.45 -7.69 -1.50
CA ASP A 46 4.16 -8.38 -1.36
C ASP A 46 3.18 -7.91 -2.45
N PHE A 47 3.54 -8.13 -3.71
CA PHE A 47 2.81 -7.63 -4.87
C PHE A 47 1.36 -8.13 -4.91
N ALA A 48 1.10 -9.37 -4.50
CA ALA A 48 -0.27 -9.92 -4.45
C ALA A 48 -1.17 -9.16 -3.47
N GLN A 49 -0.63 -8.79 -2.29
CA GLN A 49 -1.37 -7.99 -1.32
C GLN A 49 -1.53 -6.55 -1.78
N ALA A 50 -0.48 -5.95 -2.36
CA ALA A 50 -0.54 -4.59 -2.88
C ALA A 50 -1.69 -4.39 -3.88
N GLU A 51 -1.83 -5.31 -4.84
CA GLU A 51 -2.93 -5.30 -5.81
C GLU A 51 -4.31 -5.37 -5.12
N ASN A 52 -4.49 -6.32 -4.20
CA ASN A 52 -5.79 -6.52 -3.53
C ASN A 52 -6.20 -5.27 -2.71
N LEU A 53 -5.25 -4.69 -1.99
CA LEU A 53 -5.47 -3.52 -1.14
C LEU A 53 -5.77 -2.27 -1.97
N ALA A 54 -5.07 -2.05 -3.08
CA ALA A 54 -5.35 -0.94 -4.00
C ALA A 54 -6.71 -1.11 -4.68
N ALA A 55 -7.09 -2.34 -5.06
CA ALA A 55 -8.42 -2.63 -5.59
C ALA A 55 -9.52 -2.35 -4.54
N ARG A 56 -9.29 -2.73 -3.28
CA ARG A 56 -10.21 -2.43 -2.18
C ARG A 56 -10.32 -0.92 -1.92
N SER A 57 -9.21 -0.18 -2.00
CA SER A 57 -9.24 1.29 -1.92
C SER A 57 -10.16 1.88 -3.01
N ASN A 58 -10.09 1.38 -4.25
CA ASN A 58 -10.96 1.83 -5.35
C ASN A 58 -12.45 1.62 -5.06
N SER A 59 -12.82 0.54 -4.36
CA SER A 59 -14.21 0.29 -3.95
C SER A 59 -14.74 1.33 -2.97
N PHE A 60 -13.88 1.95 -2.16
CA PHE A 60 -14.24 2.99 -1.20
C PHE A 60 -13.97 4.41 -1.70
N ALA A 61 -13.14 4.59 -2.73
CA ALA A 61 -12.74 5.90 -3.27
C ALA A 61 -13.89 6.71 -3.88
N GLY A 62 -15.05 6.09 -4.18
CA GLY A 62 -16.19 6.79 -4.79
C GLY A 62 -15.76 7.50 -6.07
N SER A 63 -16.06 8.79 -6.20
CA SER A 63 -15.70 9.59 -7.39
C SER A 63 -14.30 10.21 -7.34
N ASP A 64 -13.45 9.86 -6.35
CA ASP A 64 -12.08 10.39 -6.26
C ASP A 64 -11.20 9.75 -7.36
N THR A 65 -11.18 10.41 -8.52
CA THR A 65 -10.43 9.97 -9.71
C THR A 65 -8.93 10.02 -9.49
N THR A 66 -8.44 10.97 -8.69
CA THR A 66 -7.03 11.08 -8.32
C THR A 66 -6.61 9.85 -7.53
N LEU A 67 -7.36 9.49 -6.49
CA LEU A 67 -7.05 8.30 -5.68
C LEU A 67 -7.13 7.01 -6.50
N ARG A 68 -8.11 6.90 -7.39
CA ARG A 68 -8.21 5.77 -8.32
C ARG A 68 -7.01 5.66 -9.26
N ALA A 69 -6.51 6.79 -9.78
CA ALA A 69 -5.31 6.80 -10.61
C ALA A 69 -4.06 6.40 -9.82
N GLU A 70 -3.93 6.85 -8.56
CA GLU A 70 -2.84 6.42 -7.67
C GLU A 70 -2.90 4.91 -7.39
N ASN A 71 -4.09 4.37 -7.12
CA ASN A 71 -4.30 2.93 -6.92
C ASN A 71 -4.00 2.13 -8.19
N GLN A 72 -4.38 2.64 -9.36
CA GLN A 72 -4.11 1.98 -10.63
C GLN A 72 -2.61 1.78 -10.85
N ARG A 73 -1.79 2.80 -10.56
CA ARG A 73 -0.33 2.69 -10.62
C ARG A 73 0.20 1.58 -9.72
N ILE A 74 -0.29 1.49 -8.48
CA ILE A 74 0.11 0.43 -7.54
C ILE A 74 -0.26 -0.96 -8.09
N ILE A 75 -1.44 -1.12 -8.69
CA ILE A 75 -1.88 -2.38 -9.30
C ILE A 75 -0.97 -2.75 -10.47
N GLU A 76 -0.64 -1.81 -11.34
CA GLU A 76 0.24 -2.03 -12.48
C GLU A 76 1.66 -2.41 -12.05
N GLU A 77 2.24 -1.68 -11.09
CA GLU A 77 3.54 -1.98 -10.49
C GLU A 77 3.54 -3.36 -9.83
N ALA A 78 2.48 -3.70 -9.09
CA ALA A 78 2.33 -5.01 -8.47
C ALA A 78 2.26 -6.13 -9.51
N ARG A 79 1.49 -5.95 -10.59
CA ARG A 79 1.42 -6.93 -11.68
C ARG A 79 2.75 -7.11 -12.38
N ALA A 80 3.50 -6.02 -12.58
CA ALA A 80 4.83 -6.07 -13.18
C ALA A 80 5.83 -6.81 -12.29
N GLY A 81 5.78 -6.60 -10.97
CA GLY A 81 6.67 -7.28 -10.00
C GLY A 81 6.34 -8.76 -9.76
N ARG A 82 5.18 -9.25 -10.19
CA ARG A 82 4.79 -10.69 -10.09
C ARG A 82 5.29 -11.55 -11.25
N LYS A 83 5.81 -10.95 -12.32
CA LYS A 83 6.39 -11.65 -13.46
C LYS A 83 7.82 -12.10 -13.17
#